data_AF-A0A1F2QQE8-F1
#
_entry.id   AF-A0A1F2QQE8-F1
#
_cell.length_a   1.000
_cell.length_b   1.000
_cell.length_c   1.000
_cell.angle_alpha   90.00
_cell.angle_beta   90.00
_cell.angle_gamma   90.00
#
_symmetry.space_group_name_H-M   'P 1'
#
loop_
_entity.id
_entity.type
_entity.pdbx_description
1 polymer ?
#
loop_
_entity_poly.entity_id
_entity_poly.type
_entity_poly.pdbx_seq_one_letter_code
_entity_poly.pdbx_strand_id
1 'polypeptide(L)'
;MPPLVVESSGLGASISRAWQGDFPDYGFGLNINLPIRNRAAQADHARAEIAERQAETRYRRAVNTVIVEVRNAQIALEQNRARIEAAQKARALAQETMEAEQKKFQLGASTIFFVIQAQRDLAAARSTEVRARVDFANAEVQFDRALGRTLERSSITLDDAKAGTVTARVPGKPSPF
;
A
#
# COMPACT_ATOMS: atom_id res chain seq x y z
N MET A 1 36.98 -93.85 25.75
CA MET A 1 37.42 -93.25 24.47
C MET A 1 37.22 -91.75 24.55
N PRO A 2 38.08 -90.95 23.90
CA PRO A 2 38.62 -89.66 24.34
C PRO A 2 37.91 -88.45 23.67
N PRO A 3 38.52 -87.26 23.59
CA PRO A 3 38.56 -86.16 24.55
C PRO A 3 37.79 -84.93 24.02
N LEU A 4 37.82 -83.77 24.71
CA LEU A 4 37.92 -82.44 24.06
C LEU A 4 38.08 -81.33 25.11
N VAL A 5 39.34 -80.88 25.19
CA VAL A 5 39.83 -79.50 25.32
C VAL A 5 38.90 -78.48 26.00
N VAL A 6 39.32 -78.05 27.17
CA VAL A 6 38.92 -76.80 27.81
C VAL A 6 39.37 -75.64 26.92
N GLU A 7 38.41 -74.91 26.36
CA GLU A 7 38.65 -73.55 25.90
C GLU A 7 37.56 -72.65 26.47
N SER A 8 37.78 -72.20 27.70
CA SER A 8 37.07 -71.06 28.29
C SER A 8 37.52 -69.80 27.56
N SER A 9 37.12 -69.63 26.31
CA SER A 9 37.57 -68.51 25.48
C SER A 9 36.42 -68.08 24.58
N GLY A 10 35.80 -66.96 24.93
CA GLY A 10 34.79 -66.38 24.05
C GLY A 10 34.42 -64.97 24.42
N LEU A 11 34.19 -64.68 25.71
CA LEU A 11 33.78 -63.34 26.16
C LEU A 11 34.97 -62.43 26.49
N GLY A 12 35.94 -62.89 27.27
CA GLY A 12 37.17 -62.12 27.53
C GLY A 12 37.99 -61.87 26.25
N ALA A 13 38.08 -62.89 25.39
CA ALA A 13 38.79 -62.82 24.12
C ALA A 13 38.07 -61.96 23.06
N SER A 14 36.74 -61.79 23.10
CA SER A 14 36.03 -60.90 22.17
C SER A 14 36.03 -59.44 22.64
N ILE A 15 35.99 -59.20 23.95
CA ILE A 15 36.12 -57.86 24.54
C ILE A 15 37.56 -57.33 24.36
N SER A 16 38.58 -58.18 24.54
CA SER A 16 39.97 -57.79 24.28
C SER A 16 40.23 -57.49 22.80
N ARG A 17 39.61 -58.24 21.87
CA ARG A 17 39.71 -57.99 20.42
C ARG A 17 38.99 -56.72 19.96
N ALA A 18 37.91 -56.32 20.65
CA ALA A 18 37.26 -55.03 20.42
C ALA A 18 38.09 -53.84 20.97
N TRP A 19 38.83 -54.06 22.06
CA TRP A 19 39.74 -53.06 22.64
C TRP A 19 41.10 -52.95 21.94
N GLN A 20 41.59 -54.04 21.32
CA GLN A 20 42.84 -54.07 20.54
C GLN A 20 42.68 -53.60 19.09
N GLY A 21 41.47 -53.34 18.61
CA GLY A 21 41.23 -52.76 17.28
C GLY A 21 41.58 -53.69 16.11
N ASP A 22 41.46 -55.01 16.30
CA ASP A 22 42.01 -56.04 15.38
C ASP A 22 41.16 -56.36 14.13
N PHE A 23 40.21 -55.49 13.78
CA PHE A 23 39.57 -55.49 12.47
C PHE A 23 39.54 -54.06 11.93
N PRO A 24 40.56 -53.62 11.18
CA PRO A 24 40.50 -52.33 10.51
C PRO A 24 39.49 -52.41 9.37
N ASP A 25 38.24 -52.07 9.66
CA ASP A 25 37.19 -51.99 8.65
C ASP A 25 37.30 -50.64 7.93
N TYR A 26 38.17 -50.59 6.91
CA TYR A 26 38.28 -49.44 6.02
C TYR A 26 37.20 -49.51 4.95
N GLY A 27 36.00 -49.07 5.30
CA GLY A 27 34.89 -48.94 4.38
C GLY A 27 34.91 -47.59 3.64
N PHE A 28 35.07 -47.62 2.32
CA PHE A 28 34.75 -46.48 1.46
C PHE A 28 33.35 -46.70 0.85
N GLY A 29 32.36 -45.97 1.35
CA GLY A 29 30.98 -46.01 0.84
C GLY A 29 30.69 -44.83 -0.09
N LEU A 30 30.42 -45.09 -1.36
CA LEU A 30 29.86 -44.11 -2.30
C LEU A 30 28.37 -44.40 -2.48
N ASN A 31 27.52 -43.55 -1.92
CA ASN A 31 26.08 -43.60 -2.16
C ASN A 31 25.74 -42.70 -3.35
N ILE A 32 25.44 -43.32 -4.50
CA ILE A 32 25.03 -42.61 -5.71
C ILE A 32 23.51 -42.77 -5.87
N ASN A 33 22.78 -41.71 -5.51
CA ASN A 33 21.35 -41.64 -5.74
C ASN A 33 21.06 -40.98 -7.10
N LEU A 34 20.71 -41.77 -8.12
CA LEU A 34 20.36 -41.27 -9.45
C LEU A 34 18.86 -41.54 -9.74
N PRO A 35 17.98 -40.54 -9.60
CA PRO A 35 16.56 -40.72 -9.86
C PRO A 35 16.30 -40.88 -11.37
N ILE A 36 15.98 -42.10 -11.79
CA ILE A 36 15.80 -42.52 -13.20
C ILE A 36 14.63 -41.77 -13.88
N ARG A 37 13.68 -41.23 -13.09
CA ARG A 37 12.47 -40.60 -13.61
C ARG A 37 12.06 -39.41 -12.75
N ASN A 38 12.64 -38.25 -13.06
CA ASN A 38 12.50 -37.00 -12.30
C ASN A 38 11.13 -36.32 -12.51
N ARG A 39 10.02 -37.05 -12.28
CA ARG A 39 8.66 -36.50 -12.40
C ARG A 39 8.37 -35.40 -11.39
N ALA A 40 9.05 -35.44 -10.23
CA ALA A 40 8.97 -34.38 -9.23
C ALA A 40 9.52 -33.06 -9.79
N ALA A 41 10.73 -33.04 -10.34
CA ALA A 41 11.27 -31.80 -10.93
C ALA A 41 10.48 -31.33 -12.15
N GLN A 42 9.91 -32.24 -12.95
CA GLN A 42 9.01 -31.84 -14.05
C GLN A 42 7.72 -31.18 -13.54
N ALA A 43 7.12 -31.73 -12.48
CA ALA A 43 5.94 -31.14 -11.84
C ALA A 43 6.27 -29.80 -11.18
N ASP A 44 7.43 -29.68 -10.54
CA ASP A 44 7.88 -28.44 -9.91
C ASP A 44 8.23 -27.37 -10.95
N HIS A 45 8.80 -27.76 -12.10
CA HIS A 45 9.00 -26.87 -13.25
C HIS A 45 7.66 -26.35 -13.79
N ALA A 46 6.69 -27.24 -14.02
CA ALA A 46 5.36 -26.84 -14.48
C ALA A 46 4.65 -25.92 -13.48
N ARG A 47 4.81 -26.16 -12.17
CA ARG A 47 4.30 -25.27 -11.11
C ARG A 47 4.99 -23.91 -11.14
N ALA A 48 6.31 -23.88 -11.34
CA ALA A 48 7.08 -22.64 -11.42
C ALA A 48 6.65 -21.79 -12.62
N GLU A 49 6.45 -22.39 -13.80
CA GLU A 49 5.92 -21.68 -14.98
C GLU A 49 4.53 -21.08 -14.73
N ILE A 50 3.63 -21.83 -14.07
CA ILE A 50 2.30 -21.32 -13.71
C ILE A 50 2.43 -20.16 -12.72
N ALA A 51 3.30 -20.28 -11.71
CA ALA A 51 3.54 -19.24 -10.72
C ALA A 51 4.11 -17.95 -11.36
N GLU A 52 5.01 -18.10 -12.33
CA GLU A 52 5.54 -16.99 -13.13
C GLU A 52 4.43 -16.29 -13.92
N ARG A 53 3.63 -17.03 -14.69
CA ARG A 53 2.50 -16.44 -15.44
C ARG A 53 1.48 -15.74 -14.53
N GLN A 54 1.24 -16.29 -13.34
CA GLN A 54 0.40 -15.64 -12.33
C GLN A 54 1.05 -14.35 -11.81
N ALA A 55 2.36 -14.34 -11.57
CA ALA A 55 3.08 -13.15 -11.14
C ALA A 55 3.05 -12.06 -12.23
N GLU A 56 3.25 -12.42 -13.49
CA GLU A 56 3.14 -11.50 -14.62
C GLU A 56 1.71 -10.92 -14.74
N THR A 57 0.69 -11.76 -14.60
CA THR A 57 -0.71 -11.30 -14.60
C THR A 57 -0.99 -10.35 -13.44
N ARG A 58 -0.49 -10.65 -12.24
CA ARG A 58 -0.60 -9.76 -11.07
C ARG A 58 0.10 -8.42 -11.31
N TYR A 59 1.28 -8.44 -11.91
CA TYR A 59 2.02 -7.23 -12.29
C TYR A 59 1.23 -6.37 -13.28
N ARG A 60 0.75 -6.96 -14.38
CA ARG A 60 -0.07 -6.24 -15.37
C ARG A 60 -1.33 -5.64 -14.75
N ARG A 61 -1.99 -6.36 -13.84
CA ARG A 61 -3.15 -5.82 -13.09
C ARG A 61 -2.75 -4.63 -12.22
N ALA A 62 -1.65 -4.72 -11.48
CA ALA A 62 -1.17 -3.62 -10.64
C ALA A 62 -0.87 -2.37 -11.47
N VAL A 63 -0.20 -2.51 -12.62
CA VAL A 63 0.06 -1.40 -13.55
C VAL A 63 -1.25 -0.76 -14.03
N ASN A 64 -2.23 -1.56 -14.46
CA ASN A 64 -3.52 -1.03 -14.91
C ASN A 64 -4.28 -0.32 -13.78
N THR A 65 -4.23 -0.84 -12.55
CA THR A 65 -4.83 -0.19 -11.38
C THR A 65 -4.22 1.19 -11.15
N VAL A 66 -2.90 1.32 -11.19
CA VAL A 66 -2.21 2.62 -11.03
C VAL A 66 -2.61 3.60 -12.14
N ILE A 67 -2.67 3.15 -13.40
CA ILE A 67 -3.09 3.99 -14.52
C ILE A 67 -4.51 4.55 -14.30
N VAL A 68 -5.44 3.69 -13.88
CA VAL A 68 -6.83 4.08 -13.60
C VAL A 68 -6.89 5.04 -12.40
N GLU A 69 -6.12 4.78 -11.35
CA GLU A 69 -6.07 5.63 -10.15
C GLU A 69 -5.57 7.04 -10.47
N VAL A 70 -4.48 7.17 -11.23
CA VAL A 70 -3.95 8.47 -11.69
C VAL A 70 -4.96 9.20 -12.54
N ARG A 71 -5.61 8.50 -13.49
CA ARG A 71 -6.60 9.12 -14.38
C ARG A 71 -7.83 9.61 -13.60
N ASN A 72 -8.31 8.82 -12.65
CA ASN A 72 -9.42 9.20 -11.78
C ASN A 72 -9.06 10.40 -10.91
N ALA A 73 -7.85 10.44 -10.35
CA ALA A 73 -7.38 11.57 -9.56
C ALA A 73 -7.25 12.86 -10.38
N GLN A 74 -6.76 12.76 -11.62
CA GLN A 74 -6.71 13.89 -12.55
C GLN A 74 -8.11 14.44 -12.86
N ILE A 75 -9.05 13.55 -13.20
CA ILE A 75 -10.45 13.94 -13.48
C ILE A 75 -11.09 14.58 -12.25
N ALA A 76 -10.86 14.03 -11.06
CA ALA A 76 -11.37 14.59 -9.81
C ALA A 76 -10.81 15.99 -9.54
N LEU A 77 -9.52 16.23 -9.80
CA LEU A 77 -8.90 17.55 -9.64
C LEU A 77 -9.53 18.60 -10.56
N GLU A 78 -9.72 18.25 -11.84
CA GLU A 78 -10.34 19.12 -12.83
C GLU A 78 -11.81 19.43 -12.48
N GLN A 79 -12.57 18.41 -12.08
CA GLN A 79 -13.96 18.57 -11.65
C GLN A 79 -14.07 19.45 -10.39
N ASN A 80 -13.19 19.28 -9.41
CA ASN A 80 -13.21 20.10 -8.21
C ASN A 80 -12.82 21.55 -8.50
N ARG A 81 -11.94 21.79 -9.48
CA ARG A 81 -11.63 23.15 -9.95
C ARG A 81 -12.88 23.83 -10.53
N ALA A 82 -13.61 23.13 -11.39
CA ALA A 82 -14.87 23.63 -11.93
C ALA A 82 -15.93 23.86 -10.84
N ARG A 83 -15.97 23.00 -9.80
CA ARG A 83 -16.86 23.19 -8.63
C ARG A 83 -16.53 24.46 -7.84
N ILE A 84 -15.25 24.80 -7.66
CA ILE A 84 -14.87 26.07 -7.03
C ILE A 84 -15.39 27.24 -7.84
N GLU A 85 -15.18 27.24 -9.15
CA GLU A 85 -15.63 28.34 -10.02
C GLU A 85 -17.16 28.50 -9.98
N ALA A 86 -17.89 27.39 -10.03
CA ALA A 86 -19.35 27.39 -9.91
C ALA A 86 -19.81 27.93 -8.55
N ALA A 87 -19.16 27.50 -7.46
CA ALA A 87 -19.50 27.96 -6.11
C ALA A 87 -19.18 29.45 -5.90
N GLN A 88 -18.08 29.96 -6.48
CA GLN A 88 -17.74 31.38 -6.48
C GLN A 88 -18.81 32.20 -7.20
N LYS A 89 -19.24 31.77 -8.39
CA LYS A 89 -20.33 32.42 -9.15
C LYS A 89 -21.65 32.39 -8.37
N ALA A 90 -21.99 31.27 -7.74
CA ALA A 90 -23.18 31.15 -6.91
C ALA A 90 -23.14 32.08 -5.68
N ARG A 91 -21.97 32.20 -5.02
CA ARG A 91 -21.77 33.15 -3.92
C ARG A 91 -21.88 34.60 -4.37
N ALA A 92 -21.36 34.94 -5.56
CA ALA A 92 -21.49 36.27 -6.13
C ALA A 92 -22.96 36.63 -6.41
N LEU A 93 -23.69 35.72 -7.06
CA LEU A 93 -25.13 35.90 -7.32
C LEU A 93 -25.96 36.02 -6.04
N ALA A 94 -25.66 35.21 -5.02
CA ALA A 94 -26.36 35.28 -3.74
C ALA A 94 -26.07 36.60 -3.00
N GLN A 95 -24.85 37.13 -3.16
CA GLN A 95 -24.47 38.43 -2.61
C GLN A 95 -25.26 39.56 -3.29
N GLU A 96 -25.32 39.56 -4.63
CA GLU A 96 -26.10 40.55 -5.39
C GLU A 96 -27.60 40.48 -5.06
N THR A 97 -28.16 39.27 -4.92
CA THR A 97 -29.56 39.07 -4.51
C THR A 97 -29.83 39.64 -3.12
N MET A 98 -28.93 39.39 -2.16
CA MET A 98 -29.05 39.92 -0.80
C MET A 98 -29.02 41.45 -0.79
N GLU A 99 -28.12 42.06 -1.56
CA GLU A 99 -28.04 43.52 -1.70
C GLU A 99 -29.27 44.10 -2.38
N ALA A 100 -29.82 43.42 -3.40
CA ALA A 100 -31.04 43.82 -4.07
C ALA A 100 -32.26 43.78 -3.13
N GLU A 101 -32.42 42.70 -2.36
CA GLU A 101 -33.50 42.60 -1.37
C GLU A 101 -33.36 43.64 -0.26
N GLN A 102 -32.14 43.93 0.18
CA GLN A 102 -31.90 44.96 1.18
C GLN A 102 -32.26 46.36 0.67
N LYS A 103 -31.95 46.68 -0.59
CA LYS A 103 -32.38 47.93 -1.23
C LYS A 103 -33.90 48.00 -1.37
N LYS A 104 -34.56 46.93 -1.83
CA LYS A 104 -36.03 46.88 -1.93
C LYS A 104 -36.70 47.08 -0.56
N PHE A 105 -36.15 46.48 0.50
CA PHE A 105 -36.65 46.65 1.86
C PHE A 105 -36.53 48.11 2.33
N GLN A 106 -35.38 48.76 2.08
CA GLN A 106 -35.19 50.18 2.40
C GLN A 106 -36.16 51.11 1.64
N LEU A 107 -36.55 50.72 0.43
CA LEU A 107 -37.54 51.43 -0.39
C LEU A 107 -39.00 51.05 -0.07
N GLY A 108 -39.24 50.17 0.91
CA GLY A 108 -40.57 49.69 1.28
C GLY A 108 -41.21 48.71 0.28
N ALA A 109 -40.47 48.25 -0.73
CA ALA A 109 -40.93 47.34 -1.78
C ALA A 109 -40.67 45.84 -1.48
N SER A 110 -40.06 45.53 -0.34
CA SER A 110 -39.82 44.15 0.14
C SER A 110 -40.01 44.09 1.66
N THR A 111 -40.02 42.88 2.21
CA THR A 111 -40.19 42.63 3.65
C THR A 111 -38.88 42.14 4.27
N ILE A 112 -38.74 42.32 5.59
CA ILE A 112 -37.55 41.85 6.33
C ILE A 112 -37.33 40.33 6.19
N PHE A 113 -38.41 39.57 5.99
CA PHE A 113 -38.35 38.13 5.75
C PHE A 113 -37.49 37.78 4.54
N PHE A 114 -37.66 38.47 3.41
CA PHE A 114 -36.87 38.22 2.20
C PHE A 114 -35.39 38.59 2.38
N VAL A 115 -35.08 39.63 3.16
CA VAL A 115 -33.69 39.99 3.49
C VAL A 115 -33.03 38.89 4.30
N ILE A 116 -33.71 38.36 5.33
CA ILE A 116 -33.19 37.26 6.16
C ILE A 116 -33.03 35.99 5.32
N GLN A 117 -33.98 35.70 4.43
CA GLN A 117 -33.88 34.57 3.52
C GLN A 117 -32.64 34.70 2.60
N ALA A 118 -32.45 35.87 1.97
CA ALA A 118 -31.30 36.11 1.10
C ALA A 118 -29.96 36.06 1.87
N GLN A 119 -29.92 36.53 3.12
CA GLN A 119 -28.76 36.39 3.99
C GLN A 119 -28.43 34.93 4.31
N ARG A 120 -29.46 34.11 4.60
CA ARG A 120 -29.30 32.66 4.81
C ARG A 120 -28.77 31.97 3.55
N ASP A 121 -29.30 32.33 2.38
CA ASP A 121 -28.88 31.75 1.11
C ASP A 121 -27.43 32.12 0.77
N LEU A 122 -27.03 33.38 1.01
CA LEU A 122 -25.64 33.82 0.90
C LEU A 122 -24.72 33.07 1.86
N ALA A 123 -25.13 32.85 3.11
CA ALA A 123 -24.35 32.09 4.08
C ALA A 123 -24.17 30.62 3.64
N ALA A 124 -25.23 30.00 3.10
CA ALA A 124 -25.16 28.65 2.53
C ALA A 124 -24.24 28.58 1.29
N ALA A 125 -24.30 29.59 0.41
CA ALA A 125 -23.42 29.68 -0.75
C ALA A 125 -21.95 29.83 -0.34
N ARG A 126 -21.65 30.68 0.66
CA ARG A 126 -20.29 30.80 1.23
C ARG A 126 -19.79 29.49 1.84
N SER A 127 -20.63 28.78 2.59
CA SER A 127 -20.27 27.46 3.13
C SER A 127 -19.96 26.45 2.03
N THR A 128 -20.73 26.48 0.93
CA THR A 128 -20.52 25.61 -0.23
C THR A 128 -19.22 25.94 -0.95
N GLU A 129 -18.88 27.22 -1.10
CA GLU A 129 -17.60 27.66 -1.67
C GLU A 129 -16.40 27.17 -0.83
N VAL A 130 -16.47 27.30 0.49
CA VAL A 130 -15.41 26.80 1.39
C VAL A 130 -15.27 25.29 1.26
N ARG A 131 -16.38 24.54 1.24
CA ARG A 131 -16.35 23.09 1.06
C ARG A 131 -15.72 22.70 -0.29
N ALA A 132 -16.08 23.39 -1.37
CA ALA A 132 -15.48 23.14 -2.69
C ALA A 132 -13.96 23.39 -2.71
N ARG A 133 -13.47 24.40 -1.97
CA ARG A 133 -12.02 24.63 -1.82
C ARG A 133 -11.33 23.51 -1.05
N VAL A 134 -11.96 23.01 0.02
CA VAL A 134 -11.44 21.86 0.79
C VAL A 134 -11.40 20.60 -0.08
N ASP A 135 -12.47 20.33 -0.84
CA ASP A 135 -12.54 19.17 -1.75
C ASP A 135 -11.46 19.23 -2.83
N PHE A 136 -11.16 20.42 -3.37
CA PHE A 136 -10.05 20.62 -4.30
C PHE A 136 -8.69 20.36 -3.66
N ALA A 137 -8.45 20.87 -2.45
CA ALA A 137 -7.20 20.61 -1.73
C ALA A 137 -7.00 19.10 -1.46
N ASN A 138 -8.08 18.40 -1.09
CA ASN A 138 -8.05 16.95 -0.94
C ASN A 138 -7.76 16.24 -2.27
N ALA A 139 -8.36 16.69 -3.38
CA ALA A 139 -8.11 16.13 -4.70
C ALA A 139 -6.66 16.34 -5.16
N GLU A 140 -6.03 17.47 -4.81
CA GLU A 140 -4.61 17.71 -5.07
C GLU A 140 -3.73 16.68 -4.34
N VAL A 141 -3.99 16.47 -3.04
CA VAL A 141 -3.26 15.47 -2.24
C VAL A 141 -3.45 14.05 -2.79
N GLN A 142 -4.66 13.70 -3.24
CA GLN A 142 -4.93 12.39 -3.84
C GLN A 142 -4.25 12.23 -5.21
N PHE A 143 -4.17 13.29 -6.00
CA PHE A 143 -3.44 13.27 -7.27
C PHE A 143 -1.94 13.08 -7.05
N ASP A 144 -1.34 13.75 -6.06
CA ASP A 144 0.06 13.53 -5.69
C ASP A 144 0.31 12.09 -5.22
N ARG A 145 -0.66 11.49 -4.54
CA ARG A 145 -0.63 10.09 -4.09
C ARG A 145 -0.69 9.10 -5.23
N ALA A 146 -1.60 9.30 -6.16
CA ALA A 146 -1.72 8.43 -7.32
C ALA A 146 -0.43 8.45 -8.19
N LEU A 147 0.24 9.60 -8.28
CA LEU A 147 1.53 9.73 -8.98
C LEU A 147 2.71 9.04 -8.27
N GLY A 148 2.52 8.47 -7.08
CA GLY A 148 3.60 7.89 -6.27
C GLY A 148 4.56 8.95 -5.68
N ARG A 149 4.27 10.23 -5.89
CA ARG A 149 5.06 11.37 -5.38
C ARG A 149 4.71 11.72 -3.94
N THR A 150 3.73 11.09 -3.31
CA THR A 150 3.43 11.36 -1.89
C THR A 150 4.64 11.14 -1.01
N LEU A 151 5.45 10.10 -1.23
CA LEU A 151 6.66 9.86 -0.42
C LEU A 151 7.76 10.91 -0.68
N GLU A 152 7.98 11.31 -1.94
CA GLU A 152 8.93 12.39 -2.31
C GLU A 152 8.47 13.77 -1.80
N ARG A 153 7.19 14.11 -1.93
CA ARG A 153 6.62 15.42 -1.54
C ARG A 153 6.40 15.52 -0.01
N SER A 154 6.16 14.41 0.68
CA SER A 154 6.12 14.36 2.16
C SER A 154 7.48 14.13 2.80
N SER A 155 8.57 14.08 2.01
CA SER A 155 9.93 13.87 2.50
C SER A 155 10.09 12.61 3.36
N ILE A 156 9.33 11.55 3.06
CA ILE A 156 9.45 10.25 3.74
C ILE A 156 10.37 9.39 2.88
N THR A 157 11.67 9.48 3.14
CA THR A 157 12.69 8.62 2.55
C THR A 157 12.48 7.18 3.05
N LEU A 158 12.45 6.22 2.12
CA LEU A 158 12.29 4.79 2.46
C LEU A 158 13.47 4.26 3.30
N ASP A 159 14.62 4.93 3.22
CA ASP A 159 15.83 4.64 3.99
C ASP A 159 15.68 5.08 5.47
N ASP A 160 15.04 6.22 5.72
CA ASP A 160 14.72 6.73 7.07
C ASP A 160 13.70 5.83 7.78
N ALA A 161 12.71 5.32 7.03
CA ALA A 161 11.70 4.38 7.54
C ALA A 161 12.29 3.02 7.95
N LYS A 162 13.35 2.56 7.25
CA LYS A 162 14.11 1.36 7.63
C LYS A 162 15.06 1.61 8.81
N ALA A 163 15.55 2.84 8.96
CA ALA A 163 16.43 3.26 10.05
C ALA A 163 15.69 3.67 11.34
N GLY A 164 14.35 3.77 11.31
CA GLY A 164 13.53 4.10 12.47
C GLY A 164 13.59 5.57 12.91
N THR A 165 14.14 6.45 12.08
CA THR A 165 14.27 7.88 12.37
C THR A 165 13.40 8.67 11.40
N VAL A 166 12.32 9.28 11.90
CA VAL A 166 11.47 10.16 11.09
C VAL A 166 12.10 11.55 11.05
N THR A 167 12.81 11.88 9.97
CA THR A 167 13.35 13.23 9.72
C THR A 167 12.36 14.13 8.94
N ALA A 168 11.10 13.71 8.80
CA ALA A 168 10.12 14.43 7.99
C ALA A 168 9.74 15.76 8.63
N ARG A 169 10.15 16.87 7.99
CA ARG A 169 9.63 18.21 8.24
C ARG A 169 8.14 18.22 7.89
N VAL A 170 7.28 18.37 8.90
CA VAL A 170 5.82 18.54 8.75
C VAL A 170 5.54 19.61 7.69
N PRO A 171 4.93 19.27 6.53
CA PRO A 171 4.49 20.26 5.58
C PRO A 171 3.20 20.90 6.12
N GLY A 172 3.27 22.19 6.46
CA GLY A 172 2.10 23.04 6.65
C GLY A 172 1.69 23.29 8.10
N LYS A 173 2.32 24.30 8.72
CA LYS A 173 1.61 25.13 9.71
C LYS A 173 0.47 25.85 8.96
N PRO A 174 -0.79 25.85 9.46
CA PRO A 174 -1.80 26.74 8.94
C PRO A 174 -1.33 28.19 9.15
N SER A 175 -1.25 28.95 8.07
CA SER A 175 -1.02 30.40 8.12
C SER A 175 -2.19 31.04 8.89
N PRO A 176 -1.94 31.84 9.94
CA PRO A 176 -3.00 32.66 10.51
C PRO A 176 -3.30 33.77 9.52
N PHE A 177 -4.54 33.86 9.06
CA PHE A 177 -5.37 35.04 8.81
C PHE A 177 -6.59 34.63 7.96
#